data_AF-A0A8J8CDP3-F1
#
_entry.id   AF-A0A8J8CDP3-F1
#
_cell.length_a   1.000
_cell.length_b   1.000
_cell.length_c   1.000
_cell.angle_alpha   90.00
_cell.angle_beta   90.00
_cell.angle_gamma   90.00
#
_symmetry.space_group_name_H-M   'P 1'
#
loop_
_entity.id
_entity.type
_entity.pdbx_description
1 polymer ?
#
loop_
_entity_poly.entity_id
_entity_poly.type
_entity_poly.pdbx_seq_one_letter_code
_entity_poly.pdbx_strand_id
1 'polypeptide(L)'
;KLSAAIEEISGKTLAQRTPVRVAHRRADKVRERRIIECSLLEYDGDIASVLVRAQSGTYIKEFVTGDEGRTQPSISAALNSSCEVISLDVLDVSTGADKLW
;
A
#
# COMPACT_ATOMS: atom_id res chain seq x y z
N LYS A 1 -14.84 7.55 7.01
CA LYS A 1 -14.04 7.92 5.82
C LYS A 1 -12.85 6.98 5.66
N LEU A 2 -12.01 6.82 6.69
CA LEU A 2 -10.89 5.89 6.65
C LEU A 2 -11.28 4.44 6.34
N SER A 3 -12.22 3.86 7.09
CA SER A 3 -12.71 2.49 6.85
C SER A 3 -13.17 2.27 5.40
N ALA A 4 -14.04 3.15 4.89
CA ALA A 4 -14.53 3.07 3.52
C ALA A 4 -13.42 3.15 2.47
N ALA A 5 -12.41 4.01 2.67
CA ALA A 5 -11.26 4.10 1.77
C ALA A 5 -10.40 2.82 1.78
N ILE A 6 -10.21 2.21 2.96
CA ILE A 6 -9.49 0.94 3.11
C ILE A 6 -10.26 -0.19 2.41
N GLU A 7 -11.57 -0.27 2.62
CA GLU A 7 -12.46 -1.24 1.97
C GLU A 7 -12.45 -1.09 0.44
N GLU A 8 -12.50 0.14 -0.07
CA GLU A 8 -12.47 0.41 -1.52
C GLU A 8 -11.16 -0.05 -2.17
N ILE A 9 -10.04 0.12 -1.47
CA ILE A 9 -8.71 -0.21 -1.97
C ILE A 9 -8.42 -1.71 -1.92
N SER A 10 -9.02 -2.42 -0.96
CA SER A 10 -8.83 -3.87 -0.83
C SER A 10 -9.17 -4.60 -2.13
N GLY A 11 -8.31 -5.51 -2.57
CA GLY A 11 -8.48 -6.25 -3.82
C GLY A 11 -8.12 -5.50 -5.11
N LYS A 12 -7.73 -4.21 -5.06
CA LYS A 12 -7.41 -3.40 -6.25
C LYS A 12 -6.02 -3.69 -6.82
N THR A 13 -5.88 -3.42 -8.12
CA THR A 13 -4.60 -3.33 -8.81
C THR A 13 -4.10 -1.90 -8.80
N LEU A 14 -2.86 -1.71 -8.37
CA LEU A 14 -2.12 -0.46 -8.32
C LEU A 14 -1.24 -0.32 -9.56
N ALA A 15 -1.16 0.87 -10.12
CA ALA A 15 -0.09 1.30 -11.00
C ALA A 15 1.00 1.99 -10.16
N GLN A 16 2.11 1.30 -9.90
CA GLN A 16 3.25 1.84 -9.16
C GLN A 16 4.40 2.17 -10.11
N ARG A 17 4.66 3.47 -10.31
CA ARG A 17 5.93 3.92 -10.89
C ARG A 17 7.05 3.65 -9.88
N THR A 18 8.26 3.35 -10.36
CA THR A 18 9.44 3.16 -9.52
C THR A 18 9.54 4.28 -8.47
N PRO A 19 9.54 3.98 -7.16
CA PRO A 19 9.51 5.02 -6.14
C PRO A 19 10.67 6.00 -6.24
N VAL A 20 10.43 7.27 -5.92
CA VAL A 20 11.46 8.32 -5.96
C VAL A 20 12.71 7.90 -5.18
N ARG A 21 12.53 7.38 -3.96
CA ARG A 21 13.62 6.95 -3.06
C ARG A 21 14.52 5.84 -3.62
N VAL A 22 14.07 5.08 -4.63
CA VAL A 22 14.88 4.04 -5.28
C VAL A 22 15.18 4.31 -6.75
N ALA A 23 14.71 5.43 -7.30
CA ALA A 23 14.87 5.77 -8.71
C ALA A 23 16.34 5.82 -9.15
N HIS A 24 17.26 6.22 -8.26
CA HIS A 24 18.71 6.21 -8.53
C HIS A 24 19.31 4.81 -8.72
N ARG A 25 18.61 3.73 -8.32
CA ARG A 25 19.09 2.33 -8.41
C ARG A 25 18.27 1.45 -9.36
N ARG A 26 17.14 1.95 -9.86
CA ARG A 26 16.15 1.14 -10.57
C ARG A 26 15.67 1.91 -11.79
N ALA A 27 15.47 1.21 -12.90
CA ALA A 27 14.83 1.78 -14.08
C ALA A 27 13.47 2.36 -13.72
N ASP A 28 13.20 3.57 -14.19
CA ASP A 28 11.93 4.25 -13.98
C ASP A 28 10.84 3.62 -14.86
N LYS A 29 9.92 2.89 -14.23
CA LYS A 29 8.88 2.12 -14.92
C LYS A 29 7.64 2.00 -14.04
N VAL A 30 6.46 2.05 -14.67
CA VAL A 30 5.18 1.71 -14.04
C VAL A 30 4.98 0.20 -14.04
N ARG A 31 4.63 -0.36 -12.88
CA ARG A 31 4.35 -1.78 -12.69
C ARG A 31 3.00 -1.95 -12.02
N GLU A 32 2.21 -2.88 -12.55
CA GLU A 32 0.98 -3.30 -11.90
C GLU A 32 1.28 -4.17 -10.67
N ARG A 33 0.63 -3.87 -9.55
CA ARG A 33 0.78 -4.59 -8.28
C ARG A 33 -0.58 -4.75 -7.63
N ARG A 34 -0.92 -5.95 -7.18
CA ARG A 34 -2.21 -6.19 -6.54
C ARG A 34 -2.13 -6.05 -5.01
N ILE A 35 -3.01 -5.24 -4.44
CA ILE A 35 -3.39 -5.37 -3.04
C ILE A 35 -4.37 -6.54 -2.99
N ILE A 36 -3.97 -7.59 -2.30
CA ILE A 36 -4.79 -8.80 -2.16
C ILE A 36 -5.87 -8.52 -1.13
N GLU A 37 -5.48 -7.91 0.00
CA GLU A 37 -6.37 -7.58 1.10
C GLU A 37 -5.81 -6.40 1.90
N CYS A 38 -6.71 -5.54 2.38
CA CYS A 38 -6.39 -4.38 3.20
C CYS A 38 -7.47 -4.22 4.27
N SER A 39 -7.07 -4.13 5.54
CA SER A 39 -7.99 -4.07 6.68
C SER A 39 -7.52 -3.07 7.72
N LEU A 40 -8.43 -2.27 8.25
CA LEU A 40 -8.16 -1.34 9.35
C LEU A 40 -8.18 -2.13 10.67
N LEU A 41 -7.08 -2.09 11.43
CA LEU A 41 -6.98 -2.75 12.74
C LEU A 41 -7.39 -1.79 13.87
N GLU A 42 -6.77 -0.61 13.88
CA GLU A 42 -6.96 0.39 14.92
C GLU A 42 -6.92 1.79 14.30
N TYR A 43 -7.62 2.73 14.92
CA TYR A 43 -7.63 4.12 14.51
C TYR A 43 -7.85 5.02 15.73
N ASP A 44 -6.90 5.91 15.99
CA ASP A 44 -6.94 6.90 17.06
C ASP A 44 -6.49 8.26 16.52
N GLY A 45 -7.40 9.22 16.48
CA GLY A 45 -7.13 10.57 15.96
C GLY A 45 -6.64 10.58 14.50
N ASP A 46 -5.35 10.79 14.30
CA ASP A 46 -4.67 10.82 13.00
C ASP A 46 -3.77 9.61 12.75
N ILE A 47 -3.73 8.65 13.68
CA ILE A 47 -2.91 7.44 13.60
C ILE A 47 -3.80 6.23 13.31
N ALA A 48 -3.41 5.45 12.30
CA ALA A 48 -4.11 4.22 11.93
C ALA A 48 -3.13 3.06 11.77
N SER A 49 -3.53 1.89 12.28
CA SER A 49 -2.86 0.61 12.03
C SER A 49 -3.63 -0.14 10.95
N VAL A 50 -2.97 -0.47 9.84
CA VAL A 50 -3.57 -1.14 8.69
C VAL A 50 -2.82 -2.43 8.40
N LEU A 51 -3.55 -3.53 8.29
CA LEU A 51 -3.01 -4.81 7.85
C LEU A 51 -3.12 -4.89 6.32
N VAL A 52 -2.01 -5.17 5.65
CA VAL A 52 -1.94 -5.22 4.19
C VAL A 52 -1.33 -6.54 3.73
N ARG A 53 -2.06 -7.27 2.90
CA ARG A 53 -1.54 -8.39 2.11
C ARG A 53 -1.44 -7.95 0.66
N ALA A 54 -0.25 -8.04 0.09
CA ALA A 54 0.02 -7.54 -1.26
C ALA A 54 0.89 -8.51 -2.06
N GLN A 55 0.83 -8.37 -3.38
CA GLN A 55 1.70 -9.09 -4.30
C GLN A 55 3.18 -8.80 -4.02
N SER A 56 4.05 -9.76 -4.32
CA SER A 56 5.50 -9.57 -4.22
C SER A 56 6.00 -8.35 -5.00
N GLY A 57 6.93 -7.61 -4.39
CA GLY A 57 7.50 -6.40 -4.97
C GLY A 57 6.55 -5.21 -5.01
N THR A 58 5.47 -5.21 -4.21
CA THR A 58 4.65 -4.03 -3.95
C THR A 58 5.37 -3.09 -3.01
N TYR A 59 5.38 -1.80 -3.33
CA TYR A 59 5.99 -0.76 -2.52
C TYR A 59 4.97 -0.21 -1.52
N ILE A 60 4.92 -0.78 -0.32
CA ILE A 60 3.90 -0.47 0.70
C ILE A 60 3.93 1.00 1.13
N LYS A 61 5.11 1.58 1.35
CA LYS A 61 5.24 3.00 1.72
C LYS A 61 4.58 3.90 0.69
N GLU A 62 4.86 3.65 -0.58
CA GLU A 62 4.33 4.43 -1.69
C GLU A 62 2.85 4.16 -1.96
N PHE A 63 2.34 2.97 -1.61
CA PHE A 63 0.91 2.69 -1.58
C PHE A 63 0.17 3.50 -0.50
N VAL A 64 0.80 3.76 0.65
CA VAL A 64 0.21 4.63 1.70
C VAL A 64 0.30 6.11 1.29
N THR A 65 1.49 6.58 0.94
CA THR A 65 1.75 8.01 0.71
C THR A 65 1.27 8.50 -0.66
N GLY A 66 1.14 7.61 -1.64
CA GLY A 66 0.88 7.93 -3.05
C GLY A 66 2.12 8.37 -3.84
N ASP A 67 3.25 8.62 -3.16
CA ASP A 67 4.52 9.05 -3.77
C ASP A 67 4.31 10.20 -4.78
N GLU A 68 3.61 11.25 -4.36
CA GLU A 68 3.26 12.41 -5.21
C GLU A 68 2.51 12.02 -6.50
N GLY A 69 1.61 11.04 -6.40
CA GLY A 69 0.79 10.55 -7.51
C GLY A 69 1.47 9.49 -8.38
N ARG A 70 2.67 9.03 -8.01
CA ARG A 70 3.39 7.95 -8.71
C ARG A 70 2.85 6.55 -8.41
N THR A 71 2.01 6.41 -7.37
CA THR A 71 1.24 5.20 -7.09
C THR A 71 -0.24 5.51 -7.09
N GLN A 72 -1.02 4.81 -7.94
CA GLN A 72 -2.48 4.98 -8.01
C GLN A 72 -3.19 3.63 -8.21
N PRO A 73 -4.26 3.31 -7.45
CA PRO A 73 -4.73 4.07 -6.29
C PRO A 73 -3.73 4.04 -5.12
N SER A 74 -3.93 4.92 -4.13
CA SER A 74 -3.17 4.98 -2.86
C SER A 74 -4.11 5.32 -1.71
N ILE A 75 -3.69 5.04 -0.47
CA ILE A 75 -4.49 5.40 0.72
C ILE A 75 -4.65 6.92 0.82
N SER A 76 -3.57 7.67 0.64
CA SER A 76 -3.62 9.14 0.63
C SER A 76 -4.63 9.70 -0.37
N ALA A 77 -4.66 9.16 -1.59
CA ALA A 77 -5.59 9.58 -2.63
C ALA A 77 -7.04 9.23 -2.27
N ALA A 78 -7.31 8.03 -1.75
CA ALA A 78 -8.66 7.63 -1.36
C ALA A 78 -9.20 8.42 -0.16
N LEU A 79 -8.33 8.86 0.74
CA LEU A 79 -8.70 9.75 1.85
C LEU A 79 -8.79 11.22 1.47
N ASN A 80 -8.27 11.58 0.29
CA ASN A 80 -8.01 12.96 -0.11
C ASN A 80 -7.24 13.72 0.99
N SER A 81 -6.20 13.08 1.54
CA SER A 81 -5.38 13.59 2.63
C SER A 81 -3.95 13.09 2.50
N SER A 82 -2.97 13.87 2.93
CA SER A 82 -1.61 13.39 3.07
C SER A 82 -1.54 12.28 4.11
N CYS A 83 -0.76 11.24 3.83
CA CYS A 83 -0.48 10.15 4.76
C CYS A 83 1.03 9.93 4.83
N GLU A 84 1.52 9.54 6.01
CA GLU A 84 2.90 9.12 6.25
C GLU A 84 2.92 7.73 6.88
N VAL A 85 4.00 6.99 6.66
CA VAL A 85 4.23 5.69 7.32
C VAL A 85 5.12 5.88 8.54
N ILE A 86 4.52 5.78 9.73
CA ILE A 86 5.23 5.88 11.01
C ILE A 86 6.06 4.61 11.27
N SER A 87 5.47 3.43 11.09
CA SER A 87 6.15 2.13 11.17
C SER A 87 5.66 1.19 10.07
N LEU A 88 6.50 0.23 9.70
CA LEU A 88 6.16 -0.83 8.74
C LEU A 88 6.91 -2.10 9.09
N ASP A 89 6.16 -3.14 9.43
CA ASP A 89 6.67 -4.46 9.76
C ASP A 89 6.16 -5.50 8.76
N VAL A 90 7.01 -6.48 8.43
CA VAL A 90 6.63 -7.63 7.62
C VAL A 90 6.24 -8.74 8.58
N LEU A 91 4.96 -9.10 8.59
CA LEU A 91 4.43 -10.14 9.47
C LEU A 91 4.62 -11.56 8.90
N ASP A 92 4.56 -11.70 7.58
CA ASP A 92 4.68 -12.98 6.89
C ASP A 92 5.17 -12.81 5.44
N VAL A 93 5.78 -13.86 4.89
CA VAL A 93 6.19 -13.95 3.48
C VAL A 93 5.73 -15.29 2.91
N SER A 94 4.56 -15.29 2.27
CA SER A 94 4.02 -16.50 1.63
C SER A 94 4.65 -16.77 0.27
N THR A 95 4.88 -18.05 -0.01
CA THR A 95 5.33 -18.54 -1.33
C THR A 95 4.17 -18.91 -2.27
N GLY A 96 2.92 -18.72 -1.83
CA GLY A 96 1.71 -19.09 -2.57
C GLY A 96 1.28 -20.56 -2.39
N ALA A 97 2.05 -21.36 -1.63
CA ALA A 97 1.68 -22.71 -1.22
C ALA A 97 0.91 -22.73 0.13
N ASP A 98 1.05 -21.66 0.92
CA ASP A 98 0.46 -21.57 2.25
C ASP A 98 -1.01 -21.17 2.14
N LYS A 99 -1.89 -22.12 2.47
CA LYS A 99 -3.35 -21.93 2.50
C LYS A 99 -3.87 -21.32 3.82
N LEU A 100 -2.98 -20.87 4.70
CA LEU A 100 -3.33 -20.38 6.03
C LEU A 100 -3.32 -18.84 6.05
N TRP A 101 -4.22 -18.29 5.25
CA TRP A 101 -4.83 -16.97 5.38
C TRP A 101 -6.30 -17.14 4.97
#